data_AF-A0A497F879-F1
#
_entry.id   AF-A0A497F879-F1
#
_cell.length_a   1.000
_cell.length_b   1.000
_cell.length_c   1.000
_cell.angle_alpha   90.00
_cell.angle_beta   90.00
_cell.angle_gamma   90.00
#
_symmetry.space_group_name_H-M   'P 1'
#
loop_
_entity.id
_entity.type
_entity.pdbx_description
1 polymer ?
#
loop_
_entity_poly.entity_id
_entity_poly.type
_entity_poly.pdbx_seq_one_letter_code
_entity_poly.pdbx_strand_id
1 'polypeptide(L)'
;MLLAMRCSGESAYELARRLLLRSLLVLKQGTRSSGFWITPHKVAKINKVSGRAIGRFIHMLLSELEKEGLVQGMNTGSRRYSKKYYVKLDNVDKCIEYLRRTKYL
;
A
#
# COMPACT_ATOMS: atom_id res chain seq x y z
N MET A 1 -6.60 27.32 15.21
CA MET A 1 -5.16 27.17 14.91
C MET A 1 -5.00 26.23 13.71
N LEU A 2 -5.22 26.78 12.52
CA LEU A 2 -5.17 26.11 11.21
C LEU A 2 -3.81 26.42 10.57
N LEU A 3 -2.74 25.86 11.12
CA LEU A 3 -1.37 26.08 10.64
C LEU A 3 -0.67 24.71 10.48
N ALA A 4 -0.58 24.26 9.22
CA ALA A 4 0.46 23.35 8.66
C ALA A 4 -0.02 22.55 7.42
N MET A 5 -0.99 23.05 6.63
CA MET A 5 -1.41 22.41 5.37
C MET A 5 -0.92 23.15 4.10
N ARG A 6 0.28 23.72 4.17
CA ARG A 6 1.00 24.22 2.98
C ARG A 6 2.44 23.73 3.07
N CYS A 7 2.75 22.53 2.57
CA CYS A 7 4.13 22.14 2.25
C CYS A 7 4.30 20.95 1.27
N SER A 8 3.24 20.38 0.69
CA SER A 8 3.39 19.50 -0.47
C SER A 8 2.04 19.43 -1.19
N GLY A 9 1.93 19.90 -2.43
CA GLY A 9 0.73 19.72 -3.26
C GLY A 9 0.49 18.25 -3.67
N GLU A 10 0.83 17.30 -2.79
CA GLU A 10 0.77 15.87 -2.99
C GLU A 10 -0.69 15.41 -2.84
N SER A 11 -1.21 14.75 -3.88
CA SER A 11 -2.58 14.23 -3.82
C SER A 11 -2.70 13.09 -2.79
N ALA A 12 -3.92 12.81 -2.32
CA ALA A 12 -4.16 11.68 -1.41
C ALA A 12 -3.70 10.32 -2.00
N TYR A 13 -3.74 10.20 -3.33
CA TYR A 13 -3.25 9.03 -4.06
C TYR A 13 -1.72 8.94 -4.01
N GLU A 14 -1.02 10.04 -4.28
CA GLU A 14 0.45 10.10 -4.20
C GLU A 14 0.96 9.82 -2.79
N LEU A 15 0.29 10.39 -1.78
CA LEU A 15 0.58 10.08 -0.38
C LEU A 15 0.40 8.58 -0.11
N ALA A 16 -0.73 8.00 -0.52
CA ALA A 16 -0.99 6.56 -0.34
C ALA A 16 0.08 5.69 -1.03
N ARG A 17 0.50 6.07 -2.23
CA ARG A 17 1.57 5.42 -3.01
C ARG A 17 2.90 5.44 -2.25
N ARG A 18 3.31 6.60 -1.73
CA ARG A 18 4.52 6.73 -0.92
C ARG A 18 4.49 5.88 0.33
N LEU A 19 3.36 5.85 1.04
CA LEU A 19 3.18 5.07 2.26
C LEU A 19 3.18 3.56 1.98
N LEU A 20 2.61 3.14 0.85
CA LEU A 20 2.65 1.75 0.39
C LEU A 20 4.09 1.34 0.03
N LEU A 21 4.83 2.16 -0.73
CA LEU A 21 6.23 1.94 -1.07
C LEU A 21 7.10 1.74 0.19
N ARG A 22 6.97 2.63 1.17
CA ARG A 22 7.67 2.51 2.45
C ARG A 22 7.31 1.22 3.18
N SER A 23 6.03 0.84 3.17
CA SER A 23 5.58 -0.39 3.84
C SER A 23 6.14 -1.64 3.19
N LEU A 24 6.21 -1.70 1.85
CA LEU A 24 6.80 -2.81 1.12
C LEU A 24 8.28 -2.98 1.46
N LEU A 25 9.05 -1.88 1.53
CA LEU A 25 10.46 -1.90 1.93
C LEU A 25 10.66 -2.41 3.37
N VAL A 26 9.87 -1.88 4.32
CA VAL A 26 9.94 -2.30 5.73
C VAL A 26 9.59 -3.78 5.86
N LEU A 27 8.55 -4.24 5.17
CA LEU A 27 8.14 -5.64 5.23
C LEU A 27 9.16 -6.56 4.54
N LYS A 28 9.77 -6.14 3.43
CA LYS A 28 10.87 -6.88 2.79
C LYS A 28 12.03 -7.12 3.75
N GLN A 29 12.46 -6.09 4.47
CA GLN A 29 13.57 -6.18 5.42
C GLN A 29 13.22 -7.03 6.66
N GLY A 30 11.97 -6.97 7.11
CA GLY A 30 11.52 -7.69 8.31
C GLY A 30 11.05 -9.13 8.10
N THR A 31 10.92 -9.58 6.85
CA THR A 31 10.33 -10.89 6.53
C THR A 31 11.42 -11.93 6.28
N ARG A 32 11.35 -13.05 7.02
CA ARG A 32 12.21 -14.23 6.81
C ARG A 32 11.51 -15.39 6.10
N SER A 33 10.21 -15.27 5.83
CA SER A 33 9.40 -16.23 5.07
C SER A 33 9.40 -15.93 3.57
N SER A 34 8.81 -16.79 2.75
CA SER A 34 8.71 -16.61 1.28
C SER A 34 7.86 -15.39 0.84
N GLY A 35 7.20 -14.72 1.76
CA GLY A 35 6.36 -13.55 1.50
C GLY A 35 5.65 -13.05 2.74
N PHE A 36 4.81 -12.03 2.58
CA PHE A 36 4.07 -11.39 3.65
C PHE A 36 2.68 -10.92 3.23
N TRP A 37 1.77 -10.88 4.21
CA TRP A 37 0.45 -10.27 4.03
C TRP A 37 0.50 -8.76 4.25
N ILE A 38 -0.19 -8.02 3.39
CA ILE A 38 -0.38 -6.57 3.46
C ILE A 38 -1.87 -6.21 3.37
N THR A 39 -2.25 -5.17 4.10
CA THR A 39 -3.61 -4.60 4.12
C THR A 39 -3.52 -3.08 4.21
N PRO A 40 -4.57 -2.34 3.83
CA PRO A 40 -4.61 -0.89 4.06
C PRO A 40 -4.36 -0.50 5.53
N HIS A 41 -4.93 -1.27 6.47
CA HIS A 41 -4.70 -1.07 7.89
C HIS A 41 -3.25 -1.32 8.31
N LYS A 42 -2.59 -2.35 7.76
CA LYS A 42 -1.19 -2.65 8.06
C LYS A 42 -0.26 -1.55 7.55
N VAL A 43 -0.54 -1.03 6.34
CA VAL A 43 0.18 0.14 5.78
C VAL A 43 0.01 1.38 6.66
N ALA A 44 -1.22 1.67 7.07
CA ALA A 44 -1.50 2.79 7.97
C ALA A 44 -0.78 2.65 9.32
N LYS A 45 -0.77 1.44 9.89
CA LYS A 45 -0.06 1.13 11.15
C LYS A 45 1.46 1.31 11.03
N ILE A 46 2.09 0.79 9.97
CA ILE A 46 3.54 0.94 9.73
C ILE A 46 3.93 2.42 9.65
N ASN A 47 3.09 3.22 8.99
CA ASN A 47 3.37 4.64 8.78
C ASN A 47 2.85 5.57 9.88
N LYS A 48 2.17 5.04 10.91
CA LYS A 48 1.56 5.82 12.00
C LYS A 48 0.60 6.90 11.51
N VAL A 49 -0.24 6.56 10.52
CA VAL A 49 -1.25 7.46 9.93
C VAL A 49 -2.66 6.92 10.12
N SER A 50 -3.67 7.80 10.05
CA SER A 50 -5.07 7.38 10.12
C SER A 50 -5.47 6.58 8.89
N GLY A 51 -5.85 5.31 9.10
CA GLY A 51 -6.27 4.42 8.01
C GLY A 51 -7.57 4.84 7.32
N ARG A 52 -8.42 5.66 7.95
CA ARG A 52 -9.67 6.14 7.34
C ARG A 52 -9.44 7.07 6.14
N ALA A 53 -8.44 7.94 6.23
CA ALA A 53 -8.21 8.98 5.22
C ALA A 53 -7.63 8.43 3.91
N ILE A 54 -6.74 7.45 4.00
CA ILE A 54 -5.96 6.94 2.86
C ILE A 54 -6.26 5.49 2.50
N GLY A 55 -7.06 4.79 3.32
CA GLY A 55 -7.28 3.35 3.18
C GLY A 55 -7.87 2.94 1.83
N ARG A 56 -8.77 3.76 1.27
CA ARG A 56 -9.35 3.54 -0.07
C ARG A 56 -8.27 3.58 -1.16
N PHE A 57 -7.37 4.56 -1.13
CA PHE A 57 -6.31 4.71 -2.12
C PHE A 57 -5.27 3.58 -2.01
N ILE A 58 -4.90 3.19 -0.79
CA ILE A 58 -4.03 2.02 -0.59
C ILE A 58 -4.69 0.75 -1.13
N HIS A 59 -5.99 0.57 -0.90
CA HIS A 59 -6.72 -0.58 -1.41
C HIS A 59 -6.80 -0.58 -2.95
N MET A 60 -6.98 0.58 -3.58
CA MET A 60 -6.94 0.71 -5.04
C MET A 60 -5.57 0.30 -5.59
N LEU A 61 -4.48 0.84 -5.04
CA LEU A 61 -3.11 0.49 -5.44
C LEU A 61 -2.83 -1.01 -5.28
N LEU A 62 -3.26 -1.62 -4.19
CA LEU A 62 -3.10 -3.07 -3.98
C LEU A 62 -3.95 -3.89 -4.96
N SER A 63 -5.12 -3.39 -5.35
CA SER A 63 -5.97 -4.02 -6.37
C SER A 63 -5.37 -3.89 -7.77
N GLU A 64 -4.66 -2.79 -8.07
CA GLU A 64 -3.90 -2.64 -9.32
C GLU A 64 -2.76 -3.65 -9.38
N LEU A 65 -1.95 -3.75 -8.32
CA LEU A 65 -0.88 -4.74 -8.25
C LEU A 65 -1.41 -6.19 -8.38
N GLU A 66 -2.63 -6.46 -7.92
CA GLU A 66 -3.27 -7.77 -8.07
C GLU A 66 -3.66 -8.04 -9.53
N LYS A 67 -4.20 -7.04 -10.24
CA LYS A 67 -4.51 -7.15 -11.68
C LYS A 67 -3.25 -7.42 -12.51
N GLU A 68 -2.11 -6.86 -12.10
CA GLU A 68 -0.80 -7.11 -12.70
C GLU A 68 -0.17 -8.46 -12.30
N GLY A 69 -0.84 -9.25 -11.45
CA GLY A 69 -0.35 -10.55 -10.97
C GLY A 69 0.84 -10.45 -10.00
N LEU A 70 1.16 -9.25 -9.51
CA LEU A 70 2.30 -9.02 -8.61
C LEU A 70 1.98 -9.43 -7.16
N VAL A 71 0.71 -9.32 -6.77
CA VAL A 71 0.21 -9.73 -5.46
C VAL A 71 -1.04 -10.61 -5.60
N GLN A 72 -1.32 -11.44 -4.59
CA GLN A 72 -2.49 -12.30 -4.57
C GLN A 72 -3.51 -11.79 -3.55
N GLY A 73 -4.69 -11.42 -4.01
CA GLY A 73 -5.75 -10.96 -3.14
C GLY A 73 -6.59 -12.09 -2.54
N MET A 74 -6.89 -11.99 -1.25
CA MET A 74 -7.79 -12.89 -0.52
C MET A 74 -8.87 -12.07 0.18
N ASN A 75 -10.13 -12.35 -0.16
CA ASN A 75 -11.27 -11.71 0.50
C ASN A 75 -11.43 -12.32 1.90
N THR A 76 -11.40 -11.49 2.96
CA THR A 76 -11.47 -11.99 4.35
C THR A 76 -12.72 -11.55 5.11
N GLY A 77 -13.79 -11.20 4.39
CA GLY A 77 -15.10 -10.91 4.99
C GLY A 77 -15.91 -9.85 4.24
N SER A 78 -17.10 -9.55 4.75
CA SER A 78 -18.13 -8.70 4.12
C SER A 78 -17.89 -7.18 4.23
N ARG A 79 -16.88 -6.73 4.99
CA ARG A 79 -16.58 -5.28 5.14
C ARG A 79 -15.88 -4.72 3.90
N ARG A 80 -16.25 -3.50 3.50
CA ARG A 80 -15.57 -2.73 2.46
C ARG A 80 -14.08 -2.56 2.84
N TYR A 81 -13.17 -2.89 1.94
CA TYR A 81 -11.70 -2.87 2.16
C TYR A 81 -11.15 -3.92 3.15
N SER A 82 -11.89 -5.02 3.38
CA SER A 82 -11.43 -6.16 4.19
C SER A 82 -10.36 -7.03 3.50
N LYS A 83 -10.15 -6.86 2.18
CA LYS A 83 -9.27 -7.70 1.38
C LYS A 83 -7.82 -7.65 1.88
N LYS A 84 -7.20 -8.83 2.01
CA LYS A 84 -5.78 -8.99 2.31
C LYS A 84 -5.03 -9.35 1.04
N TYR A 85 -3.79 -8.88 0.92
CA TYR A 85 -2.96 -9.14 -0.26
C TYR A 85 -1.70 -9.85 0.20
N TYR A 86 -1.39 -10.98 -0.42
CA TYR A 86 -0.14 -11.69 -0.22
C TYR A 86 0.88 -11.22 -1.24
N VAL A 87 2.07 -10.84 -0.77
CA VAL A 87 3.20 -10.42 -1.60
C VAL A 87 4.31 -11.43 -1.41
N LYS A 88 4.70 -12.14 -2.49
CA LYS A 88 5.90 -12.97 -2.50
C LYS A 88 7.14 -12.07 -2.45
N LEU A 89 8.19 -12.48 -1.73
CA LEU A 89 9.42 -11.68 -1.60
C LEU A 89 10.03 -11.34 -2.97
N ASP A 90 10.06 -12.31 -3.89
CA ASP A 90 10.60 -12.14 -5.25
C ASP A 90 9.82 -11.13 -6.10
N ASN A 91 8.56 -10.85 -5.72
CA ASN A 91 7.72 -9.87 -6.39
C ASN A 91 7.80 -8.47 -5.78
N VAL A 92 8.45 -8.29 -4.62
CA VAL A 92 8.44 -6.99 -3.93
C VAL A 92 9.12 -5.89 -4.76
N ASP A 93 10.27 -6.20 -5.38
CA ASP A 93 10.97 -5.21 -6.20
C ASP A 93 10.17 -4.83 -7.44
N LYS A 94 9.48 -5.80 -8.05
CA LYS A 94 8.54 -5.55 -9.17
C LYS A 94 7.36 -4.68 -8.72
N CYS A 95 6.81 -4.90 -7.53
CA CYS A 95 5.76 -4.04 -6.97
C CYS A 95 6.27 -2.60 -6.77
N ILE A 96 7.48 -2.44 -6.22
CA ILE A 96 8.10 -1.13 -6.00
C ILE A 96 8.32 -0.42 -7.32
N GLU A 97 8.84 -1.13 -8.33
CA GLU A 97 9.08 -0.59 -9.65
C GLU A 97 7.79 -0.15 -10.33
N TYR A 98 6.74 -0.99 -10.30
CA TYR A 98 5.42 -0.63 -10.81
C TYR A 98 4.89 0.65 -10.15
N LEU A 99 4.86 0.69 -8.82
CA LEU A 99 4.39 1.86 -8.07
C LEU A 99 5.21 3.13 -8.32
N ARG A 100 6.48 3.03 -8.72
CA ARG A 100 7.30 4.20 -9.11
C ARG A 100 6.98 4.69 -10.51
N ARG A 101 6.63 3.79 -11.43
CA ARG A 101 6.29 4.10 -12.82
C ARG A 101 4.88 4.67 -12.97
N THR A 102 3.94 4.25 -12.11
CA THR A 102 2.56 4.77 -12.10
C THR A 102 2.53 6.20 -11.57
N LYS A 103 2.82 7.18 -12.46
CA LYS A 103 2.82 8.61 -12.14
C LYS A 103 1.46 9.30 -12.32
N TYR A 104 0.56 8.75 -13.14
CA TYR A 104 -0.69 9.40 -13.52
C TYR A 104 -1.83 8.39 -13.69
N LEU A 105 -2.83 8.50 -12.82
CA LEU A 105 -4.25 8.21 -13.09
C LEU A 105 -5.05 9.42 -12.59
#